data_AF-A0A8B9UI44-F1
#
_entry.id   AF-A0A8B9UI44-F1
#
_cell.length_a   1.000
_cell.length_b   1.000
_cell.length_c   1.000
_cell.angle_alpha   90.00
_cell.angle_beta   90.00
_cell.angle_gamma   90.00
#
_symmetry.space_group_name_H-M   'P 1'
#
loop_
_entity.id
_entity.type
_entity.pdbx_description
1 polymer ?
#
loop_
_entity_poly.entity_id
_entity_poly.type
_entity_poly.pdbx_seq_one_letter_code
_entity_poly.pdbx_strand_id
1 'polypeptide(L)'
;MHKQRDRALAVLAEKDQELDREGANLEYLKNIVYRFLTLPDSLGRQQTLTAILTILHFSPEEKQTIRKQSAYSSWWPSGKR
;
A
#
# COMPACT_ATOMS: atom_id res chain seq x y z
N MET A 1 -43.49 -6.87 -4.95
CA MET A 1 -42.40 -7.47 -5.74
C MET A 1 -41.39 -6.45 -6.29
N HIS A 2 -41.78 -5.25 -6.76
CA HIS A 2 -40.82 -4.25 -7.29
C HIS A 2 -39.78 -3.74 -6.29
N LYS A 3 -40.22 -3.33 -5.09
CA LYS A 3 -39.34 -2.81 -4.03
C LYS A 3 -38.17 -3.72 -3.64
N GLN A 4 -38.31 -5.03 -3.84
CA GLN A 4 -37.28 -6.02 -3.51
C GLN A 4 -36.22 -6.13 -4.63
N ARG A 5 -36.62 -5.95 -5.89
CA ARG A 5 -35.69 -5.83 -7.03
C ARG A 5 -34.90 -4.52 -6.96
N ASP A 6 -35.56 -3.40 -6.65
CA ASP A 6 -34.88 -2.10 -6.55
C ASP A 6 -33.82 -2.11 -5.43
N ARG A 7 -34.12 -2.77 -4.31
CA ARG A 7 -33.15 -2.98 -3.23
C ARG A 7 -32.00 -3.91 -3.64
N ALA A 8 -32.29 -4.98 -4.37
CA ALA A 8 -31.24 -5.87 -4.85
C ALA A 8 -30.28 -5.17 -5.84
N LEU A 9 -30.81 -4.31 -6.71
CA LEU A 9 -30.00 -3.52 -7.64
C LEU A 9 -29.12 -2.50 -6.91
N ALA A 10 -29.63 -1.83 -5.87
CA ALA A 10 -28.84 -0.92 -5.04
C ALA A 10 -27.67 -1.65 -4.35
N VAL A 11 -27.93 -2.82 -3.77
CA VAL A 11 -26.88 -3.64 -3.12
C VAL A 11 -25.83 -4.11 -4.12
N LEU A 12 -26.22 -4.47 -5.35
CA LEU A 12 -25.24 -4.86 -6.38
C LEU A 12 -24.36 -3.67 -6.80
N ALA A 13 -24.94 -2.49 -6.99
CA ALA A 13 -24.18 -1.28 -7.31
C ALA A 13 -23.21 -0.87 -6.19
N GLU A 14 -23.62 -1.00 -4.92
CA GLU A 14 -22.73 -0.77 -3.77
C GLU A 14 -21.54 -1.74 -3.78
N LYS A 15 -21.79 -3.02 -4.07
CA LYS A 15 -20.73 -4.04 -4.17
C LYS A 15 -19.77 -3.77 -5.32
N ASP A 16 -20.27 -3.39 -6.50
CA ASP A 16 -19.42 -3.04 -7.64
C ASP A 16 -18.51 -1.84 -7.32
N GLN A 17 -19.04 -0.83 -6.63
CA GLN A 17 -18.23 0.30 -6.16
C GLN A 17 -17.18 -0.09 -5.11
N GLU A 18 -17.51 -1.03 -4.22
CA GLU A 18 -16.54 -1.54 -3.24
C GLU A 18 -15.39 -2.29 -3.92
N LEU A 19 -15.71 -3.14 -4.91
CA LEU A 19 -14.72 -3.84 -5.73
C LEU A 19 -13.83 -2.89 -6.54
N ASP A 20 -14.41 -1.85 -7.15
CA ASP A 20 -13.64 -0.83 -7.88
C ASP A 20 -12.68 -0.08 -6.93
N ARG A 21 -13.13 0.24 -5.72
CA ARG A 21 -12.28 0.89 -4.69
C ARG A 21 -11.16 -0.03 -4.21
N GLU A 22 -11.46 -1.32 -3.98
CA GLU A 22 -10.45 -2.31 -3.63
C GLU A 22 -9.41 -2.47 -4.76
N GLY A 23 -9.86 -2.54 -6.02
CA GLY A 23 -8.99 -2.58 -7.20
C GLY A 23 -8.07 -1.36 -7.30
N ALA A 24 -8.63 -0.15 -7.14
CA ALA A 24 -7.86 1.10 -7.15
C ALA A 24 -6.83 1.17 -6.01
N ASN A 25 -7.19 0.71 -4.81
CA ASN A 25 -6.26 0.65 -3.67
C ASN A 25 -5.08 -0.29 -3.93
N LEU A 26 -5.34 -1.45 -4.54
CA LEU A 26 -4.28 -2.41 -4.90
C LEU A 26 -3.38 -1.89 -6.01
N GLU A 27 -3.94 -1.22 -7.02
CA GLU A 27 -3.15 -0.57 -8.06
C GLU A 27 -2.26 0.54 -7.49
N TYR A 28 -2.78 1.35 -6.56
CA TYR A 28 -1.99 2.35 -5.85
C TYR A 28 -0.83 1.72 -5.07
N LEU A 29 -1.10 0.65 -4.31
CA LEU A 29 -0.07 -0.08 -3.57
C LEU A 29 1.00 -0.64 -4.51
N LYS A 30 0.60 -1.28 -5.62
CA LYS A 30 1.50 -1.77 -6.68
C LYS A 30 2.44 -0.65 -7.16
N ASN A 31 1.88 0.54 -7.44
CA ASN A 31 2.66 1.67 -7.94
C ASN A 31 3.66 2.20 -6.91
N ILE A 32 3.31 2.22 -5.62
CA ILE A 32 4.25 2.60 -4.56
C ILE A 32 5.34 1.56 -4.39
N VAL A 33 5.01 0.27 -4.40
CA VAL A 33 6.01 -0.81 -4.31
C VAL A 33 6.95 -0.77 -5.50
N TYR A 34 6.43 -0.55 -6.72
CA TYR A 34 7.26 -0.36 -7.91
C TYR A 34 8.22 0.83 -7.75
N ARG A 35 7.73 2.00 -7.32
CA ARG A 35 8.59 3.16 -7.05
C ARG A 35 9.64 2.86 -6.00
N PHE A 36 9.25 2.19 -4.92
CA PHE A 36 10.16 1.81 -3.85
C PHE A 36 11.33 0.95 -4.34
N LEU A 37 11.06 -0.02 -5.21
CA LEU A 37 12.08 -0.91 -5.78
C LEU A 37 12.98 -0.23 -6.83
N THR A 38 12.47 0.80 -7.51
CA THR A 38 13.16 1.45 -8.63
C THR A 38 13.79 2.80 -8.30
N LEU A 39 13.43 3.43 -7.17
CA LEU A 39 13.95 4.74 -6.78
C LEU A 39 15.44 4.68 -6.42
N PRO A 40 16.31 5.43 -7.12
CA PRO A 40 17.75 5.48 -6.78
C PRO A 40 18.04 6.36 -5.55
N ASP A 41 17.14 7.29 -5.24
CA ASP A 41 17.27 8.21 -4.11
C ASP A 41 16.86 7.57 -2.77
N SER A 42 17.75 7.67 -1.78
CA SER A 42 17.53 7.13 -0.43
C SER A 42 16.35 7.78 0.28
N LEU A 43 16.14 9.09 0.10
CA LEU A 43 15.06 9.81 0.78
C LEU A 43 13.70 9.42 0.21
N GLY A 44 13.55 9.41 -1.12
CA GLY A 44 12.35 8.94 -1.80
C GLY A 44 12.02 7.47 -1.49
N ARG A 45 13.06 6.63 -1.35
CA ARG A 45 12.89 5.23 -0.91
C ARG A 45 12.37 5.11 0.53
N GLN A 46 12.86 5.94 1.45
CA GLN A 46 12.34 6.01 2.83
C GLN A 46 10.88 6.48 2.90
N GLN A 47 10.53 7.49 2.09
CA GLN A 47 9.16 8.01 2.02
C GLN A 47 8.19 6.95 1.48
N THR A 48 8.56 6.28 0.38
CA THR A 48 7.75 5.21 -0.20
C THR A 48 7.65 3.99 0.73
N LEU A 49 8.71 3.61 1.44
CA LEU A 49 8.63 2.60 2.51
C LEU A 49 7.62 2.99 3.58
N THR A 50 7.66 4.24 4.05
CA THR A 50 6.73 4.73 5.08
C THR A 50 5.29 4.67 4.59
N ALA A 51 5.05 4.99 3.31
CA ALA A 51 3.74 4.85 2.70
C ALA A 51 3.28 3.39 2.67
N ILE A 52 4.13 2.45 2.25
CA ILE A 52 3.82 1.00 2.22
C ILE A 52 3.45 0.50 3.62
N LEU A 53 4.26 0.82 4.64
CA LEU A 53 4.02 0.40 6.03
C LEU A 53 2.70 0.94 6.59
N THR A 54 2.25 2.10 6.10
CA THR A 54 1.01 2.73 6.53
C THR A 54 -0.19 2.12 5.83
N ILE A 55 -0.12 1.96 4.51
CA ILE A 55 -1.20 1.37 3.69
C ILE A 55 -1.48 -0.07 4.10
N LEU A 56 -0.43 -0.82 4.41
CA LEU A 56 -0.54 -2.22 4.84
C LEU A 56 -0.72 -2.37 6.37
N HIS A 57 -0.90 -1.27 7.10
CA HIS A 57 -1.17 -1.27 8.54
C HIS A 57 -0.16 -2.08 9.38
N PHE A 58 1.14 -1.96 9.09
CA PHE A 58 2.18 -2.66 9.84
C PHE A 58 2.18 -2.27 11.32
N SER A 59 2.43 -3.26 12.18
CA SER A 59 2.57 -3.07 13.61
C SER A 59 3.84 -2.29 13.96
N PRO A 60 3.91 -1.64 15.15
CA PRO A 60 5.13 -1.00 15.62
C PRO A 60 6.35 -1.93 15.67
N GLU A 61 6.16 -3.19 16.02
CA GLU A 61 7.20 -4.24 16.13
C GLU A 61 7.73 -4.62 14.74
N GLU A 62 6.84 -4.80 13.76
CA GLU A 62 7.21 -5.09 12.38
C GLU A 62 7.98 -3.92 11.76
N LYS A 63 7.52 -2.69 12.00
CA LYS A 63 8.21 -1.46 11.57
C LYS A 63 9.63 -1.37 12.12
N GLN A 64 9.83 -1.71 13.40
CA GLN A 64 11.18 -1.74 13.99
C GLN A 64 12.08 -2.79 13.36
N THR A 65 11.54 -3.99 13.11
CA THR A 65 12.30 -5.10 12.52
C THR A 65 12.80 -4.73 11.12
N ILE A 66 11.92 -4.15 10.30
CA ILE A 66 12.26 -3.69 8.94
C ILE A 66 13.30 -2.57 8.99
N ARG A 67 13.15 -1.59 9.89
CA ARG A 67 14.14 -0.50 10.05
C ARG A 67 15.52 -1.04 10.45
N LYS A 68 15.57 -2.00 11.36
CA LYS A 68 16.83 -2.66 11.77
C LYS A 68 17.47 -3.39 10.58
N GLN A 69 16.72 -4.19 9.83
CA GLN A 69 17.24 -4.91 8.66
C GLN A 69 17.72 -3.97 7.54
N SER A 70 17.03 -2.84 7.34
CA SER A 70 17.43 -1.84 6.34
C SER A 70 18.78 -1.19 6.62
N ALA A 71 19.25 -1.19 7.87
CA ALA A 71 20.58 -0.67 8.22
C ALA A 71 21.73 -1.60 7.81
N TYR A 72 21.46 -2.91 7.69
CA TYR A 72 22.47 -3.94 7.43
C TYR A 72 22.48 -4.45 5.98
N SER A 73 21.47 -4.09 5.17
CA SER A 73 21.35 -4.57 3.79
C SER A 73 22.07 -3.64 2.81
N SER A 74 22.99 -4.19 2.01
CA SER A 74 23.73 -3.46 0.95
C SER A 74 22.84 -2.95 -0.18
N TRP A 75 21.62 -3.49 -0.33
CA TRP A 75 20.58 -3.00 -1.23
C TRP A 75 19.98 -1.66 -0.76
N TRP A 76 20.09 -1.38 0.54
CA TRP A 76 19.70 -0.12 1.13
C TRP A 76 20.91 0.81 1.13
N PRO A 77 20.83 2.04 0.60
CA PRO A 77 21.91 2.99 0.76
C PRO A 77 21.87 3.44 2.22
N SER A 78 22.57 2.71 3.08
CA SER A 78 22.90 3.15 4.43
C SER A 78 23.58 4.50 4.27
N GLY A 79 22.93 5.56 4.73
CA GLY A 79 23.36 6.94 4.53
C GLY A 79 24.81 7.14 4.97
N LYS A 80 25.72 7.10 4.00
CA LYS A 80 27.03 7.73 4.10
C LYS A 80 26.96 8.96 3.21
N ARG A 81 26.55 10.06 3.81
CA ARG A 81 27.05 11.39 3.48
C ARG A 81 27.78 11.90 4.71
#